data_AF-A0A838NMU0-F1
#
_entry.id   AF-A0A838NMU0-F1
#
_cell.length_a   1.000
_cell.length_b   1.000
_cell.length_c   1.000
_cell.angle_alpha   90.00
_cell.angle_beta   90.00
_cell.angle_gamma   90.00
#
_symmetry.space_group_name_H-M   'P 1'
#
loop_
_entity.id
_entity.type
_entity.pdbx_description
1 polymer ?
#
loop_
_entity_poly.entity_id
_entity_poly.type
_entity_poly.pdbx_seq_one_letter_code
_entity_poly.pdbx_strand_id
1 'polypeptide(L)'
;MLGLAALSAGGAVAIGLWVHGVYCYVQMVRHRRPGVSPLELAWSPDRLTALGLEYRRRALRSYAAFAILLLLLLLLGSVLPAVWLGQAT
;
A
#
# COMPACT_ATOMS: atom_id res chain seq x y z
N MET A 1 -23.79 -13.36 2.28
CA MET A 1 -23.65 -11.99 1.73
C MET A 1 -22.63 -11.13 2.47
N LEU A 2 -22.59 -11.14 3.81
CA LEU A 2 -21.62 -10.35 4.61
C LEU A 2 -20.14 -10.58 4.24
N GLY A 3 -19.72 -11.81 3.95
CA GLY A 3 -18.33 -12.10 3.56
C GLY A 3 -17.89 -11.46 2.25
N LEU A 4 -18.76 -11.44 1.22
CA LEU A 4 -18.45 -10.81 -0.06
C LEU A 4 -18.40 -9.28 0.05
N ALA A 5 -19.31 -8.70 0.85
CA ALA A 5 -19.31 -7.25 1.13
C ALA A 5 -18.06 -6.82 1.91
N ALA A 6 -17.60 -7.62 2.87
CA ALA A 6 -16.37 -7.35 3.61
C ALA A 6 -15.12 -7.43 2.70
N LEU A 7 -15.05 -8.43 1.82
CA LEU A 7 -13.96 -8.58 0.85
C LEU A 7 -13.94 -7.43 -0.16
N SER A 8 -15.10 -7.02 -0.69
CA SER A 8 -15.17 -5.90 -1.63
C SER A 8 -14.81 -4.56 -0.96
N ALA A 9 -15.28 -4.32 0.26
CA ALA A 9 -14.91 -3.15 1.04
C ALA A 9 -13.40 -3.14 1.34
N GLY A 10 -12.84 -4.28 1.76
CA GLY A 10 -11.40 -4.44 1.98
C GLY A 10 -10.59 -4.17 0.70
N GLY A 11 -11.04 -4.69 -0.45
CA GLY A 11 -10.42 -4.42 -1.74
C GLY A 11 -10.45 -2.93 -2.11
N ALA A 12 -11.57 -2.24 -1.89
CA ALA A 12 -11.67 -0.80 -2.14
C ALA A 12 -10.69 0.01 -1.26
N VAL A 13 -10.57 -0.35 0.03
CA VAL A 13 -9.59 0.27 0.94
C VAL A 13 -8.16 0.01 0.48
N ALA A 14 -7.86 -1.21 0.02
CA ALA A 14 -6.54 -1.54 -0.50
C ALA A 14 -6.18 -0.68 -1.72
N ILE A 15 -7.11 -0.50 -2.67
CA ILE A 15 -6.92 0.40 -3.82
C ILE A 15 -6.68 1.83 -3.35
N GLY A 16 -7.46 2.34 -2.39
CA GLY A 16 -7.27 3.68 -1.83
C GLY A 16 -5.90 3.88 -1.20
N LEU A 17 -5.43 2.92 -0.39
CA LEU A 17 -4.10 2.95 0.23
C LEU A 17 -2.98 2.91 -0.82
N TRP A 18 -3.15 2.14 -1.88
CA TRP A 18 -2.20 2.07 -2.98
C TRP A 18 -2.13 3.39 -3.76
N VAL A 19 -3.28 3.94 -4.18
CA VAL A 19 -3.36 5.23 -4.89
C VAL A 19 -2.76 6.35 -4.05
N HIS A 20 -3.08 6.40 -2.75
CA HIS A 20 -2.51 7.38 -1.83
C HIS A 20 -0.98 7.21 -1.67
N GLY A 21 -0.48 5.97 -1.62
CA GLY A 21 0.95 5.68 -1.61
C GLY A 21 1.65 6.18 -2.87
N VAL A 22 1.07 5.92 -4.04
CA VAL A 22 1.57 6.40 -5.34
C VAL A 22 1.58 7.93 -5.40
N TYR A 23 0.49 8.58 -4.98
CA TYR A 23 0.43 10.04 -4.89
C TYR A 23 1.55 10.59 -4.02
N CYS A 24 1.74 10.04 -2.81
CA CYS A 24 2.82 10.48 -1.92
C CYS A 24 4.20 10.22 -2.52
N TYR A 25 4.39 9.11 -3.24
CA TYR A 25 5.64 8.82 -3.94
C TYR A 25 5.93 9.85 -5.04
N VAL A 26 4.95 10.18 -5.88
CA VAL A 26 5.10 11.20 -6.92
C VAL A 26 5.44 12.57 -6.30
N GLN A 27 4.76 12.94 -5.21
CA GLN A 27 5.05 14.19 -4.50
C GLN A 27 6.45 14.20 -3.86
N MET A 28 6.92 13.06 -3.34
CA MET A 28 8.30 12.91 -2.86
C MET A 28 9.30 13.19 -3.98
N VAL A 29 9.11 12.61 -5.18
CA VAL A 29 9.99 12.83 -6.35
C VAL A 29 9.96 14.28 -6.83
N ARG A 30 8.79 14.96 -6.75
CA ARG A 30 8.66 16.39 -7.07
C ARG A 30 9.42 17.28 -6.11
N HIS A 31 9.43 16.94 -4.82
CA HIS A 31 10.11 17.68 -3.75
C HIS A 31 11.55 17.20 -3.49
N ARG A 32 12.22 16.69 -4.53
CA ARG A 32 13.65 16.36 -4.47
C ARG A 32 14.52 17.61 -4.48
N ARG A 33 15.75 17.50 -3.99
CA ARG A 33 16.74 18.57 -4.11
C ARG A 33 17.13 18.77 -5.60
N PRO A 34 17.44 20.00 -6.01
CA PRO A 34 17.94 20.26 -7.37
C PRO A 34 19.22 19.45 -7.64
N GLY A 35 19.39 19.00 -8.89
CA GLY A 35 20.52 18.16 -9.31
C GLY A 35 20.32 16.66 -9.13
N VAL A 36 19.23 16.22 -8.50
CA VAL A 36 18.89 14.78 -8.36
C VAL A 36 18.02 14.33 -9.52
N SER A 37 18.39 13.22 -10.17
CA SER A 37 17.61 12.64 -11.26
C SER A 37 16.27 12.08 -10.76
N PRO A 38 15.14 12.32 -11.46
CA PRO A 38 13.86 11.76 -11.09
C PRO A 38 13.75 10.24 -11.32
N LEU A 39 14.69 9.64 -12.07
CA LEU A 39 14.71 8.21 -12.39
C LEU A 39 15.52 7.37 -11.39
N GLU A 40 15.99 7.98 -10.30
CA GLU A 40 16.68 7.22 -9.26
C GLU A 40 15.72 6.25 -8.55
N LEU A 41 16.11 4.98 -8.49
CA LEU A 41 15.38 3.93 -7.79
C LEU A 41 15.50 4.06 -6.27
N ALA A 42 16.60 4.63 -5.78
CA ALA A 42 16.92 4.73 -4.35
C ALA A 42 16.83 6.18 -3.86
N TRP A 43 15.66 6.56 -3.33
CA TRP A 43 15.44 7.88 -2.73
C TRP A 43 15.99 7.93 -1.31
N SER A 44 17.30 8.21 -1.21
CA SER A 44 17.96 8.49 0.08
C SER A 44 17.36 9.75 0.72
N PRO A 45 17.15 9.77 2.05
CA PRO A 45 16.66 10.95 2.75
C PRO A 45 17.48 12.22 2.50
N ASP A 46 18.79 12.12 2.27
CA ASP A 46 19.67 13.28 2.04
C ASP A 46 19.40 14.01 0.73
N ARG A 47 18.74 13.33 -0.22
CA ARG A 47 18.42 13.83 -1.56
C ARG A 47 17.06 14.52 -1.62
N LEU A 48 16.32 14.50 -0.51
CA LEU A 48 14.98 15.06 -0.40
C LEU A 48 15.00 16.39 0.36
N THR A 49 14.00 17.23 0.09
CA THR A 49 13.68 18.37 0.94
C THR A 49 12.92 17.89 2.19
N ALA A 50 12.70 18.77 3.17
CA ALA A 50 11.90 18.44 4.36
C ALA A 50 10.48 17.97 4.00
N LEU A 51 9.84 18.62 3.02
CA LEU A 51 8.56 18.19 2.44
C LEU A 51 8.65 16.82 1.77
N GLY A 52 9.71 16.58 0.97
CA GLY A 52 9.95 15.29 0.35
C GLY A 52 10.09 14.15 1.36
N LEU A 53 10.77 14.39 2.49
CA LEU A 53 10.88 13.43 3.60
C LEU A 53 9.54 13.12 4.25
N GLU A 54 8.66 14.12 4.38
CA GLU A 54 7.33 13.91 4.91
C GLU A 54 6.48 13.03 3.96
N TYR A 55 6.50 13.34 2.67
CA TYR A 55 5.84 12.52 1.65
C TYR A 55 6.41 11.09 1.61
N ARG A 56 7.72 10.92 1.79
CA ARG A 56 8.36 9.60 1.91
C ARG A 56 7.79 8.81 3.08
N ARG A 57 7.69 9.42 4.28
CA ARG A 57 7.09 8.77 5.46
C ARG A 57 5.62 8.40 5.23
N ARG A 58 4.83 9.28 4.62
CA ARG A 58 3.42 9.03 4.29
C ARG A 58 3.28 7.89 3.27
N ALA A 59 4.10 7.88 2.22
CA ALA A 59 4.13 6.81 1.22
C ALA A 59 4.47 5.45 1.87
N LEU A 60 5.53 5.39 2.69
CA LEU A 60 5.92 4.17 3.39
C LEU A 60 4.81 3.64 4.30
N ARG A 61 4.14 4.52 5.06
CA ARG A 61 2.99 4.11 5.89
C ARG A 61 1.83 3.60 5.05
N SER A 62 1.51 4.25 3.93
CA SER A 62 0.46 3.83 3.01
C SER A 62 0.74 2.46 2.41
N TYR A 63 1.98 2.23 1.97
CA TYR A 63 2.40 0.94 1.42
C TYR A 63 2.46 -0.16 2.47
N ALA A 64 2.90 0.15 3.70
CA ALA A 64 2.85 -0.81 4.81
C ALA A 64 1.41 -1.22 5.13
N ALA A 65 0.49 -0.24 5.25
CA ALA A 65 -0.92 -0.51 5.48
C ALA A 65 -1.54 -1.32 4.33
N PHE A 66 -1.22 -0.98 3.08
CA PHE A 66 -1.64 -1.73 1.90
C PHE A 66 -1.15 -3.18 1.94
N ALA A 67 0.15 -3.40 2.22
CA ALA A 67 0.74 -4.73 2.25
C ALA A 67 0.14 -5.60 3.36
N ILE A 68 -0.07 -5.03 4.56
CA ILE A 68 -0.73 -5.73 5.67
C ILE A 68 -2.16 -6.11 5.28
N LEU A 69 -2.93 -5.16 4.73
CA LEU A 69 -4.31 -5.41 4.33
C LEU A 69 -4.39 -6.47 3.23
N LEU A 70 -3.51 -6.39 2.21
CA LEU A 70 -3.44 -7.38 1.14
C LEU A 70 -3.12 -8.77 1.69
N LEU A 71 -2.15 -8.87 2.61
CA LEU A 71 -1.81 -10.13 3.26
C LEU A 71 -3.02 -10.71 4.04
N LEU A 72 -3.72 -9.87 4.80
CA LEU A 72 -4.93 -10.28 5.53
C LEU A 72 -6.02 -10.78 4.57
N LEU A 73 -6.24 -10.09 3.45
CA LEU A 73 -7.21 -10.50 2.42
C LEU A 73 -6.82 -11.82 1.76
N LEU A 74 -5.53 -12.03 1.47
CA LEU A 74 -5.03 -13.29 0.90
C LEU A 74 -5.16 -14.45 1.90
N LEU A 75 -4.79 -14.23 3.17
CA LEU A 75 -4.95 -15.24 4.22
C LEU A 75 -6.43 -15.58 4.39
N LEU A 76 -7.31 -14.58 4.49
CA LEU A 76 -8.75 -14.79 4.60
C LEU A 76 -9.29 -15.55 3.38
N GLY A 77 -8.89 -15.17 2.17
CA GLY A 77 -9.29 -15.82 0.92
C GLY A 77 -8.77 -17.25 0.77
N SER A 78 -7.60 -17.57 1.35
CA SER A 78 -7.03 -18.94 1.33
C SER A 78 -7.65 -19.87 2.38
N VAL A 79 -8.07 -19.34 3.53
CA VAL A 79 -8.66 -20.13 4.62
C VAL A 79 -10.15 -20.39 4.40
N LEU A 80 -10.88 -19.44 3.82
CA LEU A 80 -12.32 -19.58 3.53
C LEU A 80 -12.70 -20.86 2.76
N PRO A 81 -12.03 -21.23 1.65
CA PRO A 81 -12.36 -22.46 0.92
C PRO A 81 -11.98 -23.73 1.71
N ALA A 82 -10.89 -23.70 2.50
CA ALA A 82 -10.46 -24.83 3.31
C ALA A 82 -11.44 -25.16 4.44
N VAL A 83 -11.99 -24.13 5.11
CA VAL A 83 -13.02 -24.28 6.15
C VAL A 83 -14.32 -24.82 5.56
N TRP A 84 -14.71 -24.36 4.37
CA TRP A 84 -15.91 -24.86 3.68
C TRP A 84 -15.80 -26.34 3.28
N LEU A 85 -14.64 -26.77 2.79
CA LEU A 85 -14.39 -28.17 2.42
C LEU A 85 -14.31 -29.09 3.65
N GLY A 86 -13.73 -28.61 4.76
CA GLY A 86 -13.67 -29.38 6.01
C GLY A 86 -15.00 -29.53 6.76
N GLN A 87 -16.04 -28.76 6.39
CA GLN A 87 -17.41 -28.93 6.90
C GLN A 87 -18.26 -29.86 6.03
N ALA A 88 -17.76 -30.26 4.86
CA ALA A 88 -18.44 -31.14 3.91
C ALA A 88 -18.05 -32.63 4.06
N THR A 89 -17.16 -32.95 5.00
CA THR A 89 -16.74 -34.31 5.41
C THR A 89 -17.22 -34.60 6.82
#